data_AF-A0A8T5AVD3-F1
#
_entry.id   AF-A0A8T5AVD3-F1
#
_cell.length_a   1.000
_cell.length_b   1.000
_cell.length_c   1.000
_cell.angle_alpha   90.00
_cell.angle_beta   90.00
_cell.angle_gamma   90.00
#
_symmetry.space_group_name_H-M   'P 1'
#
loop_
_entity.id
_entity.type
_entity.pdbx_description
1 polymer ?
#
loop_
_entity_poly.entity_id
_entity_poly.type
_entity_poly.pdbx_seq_one_letter_code
_entity_poly.pdbx_strand_id
1 'polypeptide(L)'
;MFVSRLLKKFLPLHKSLCRLYYSPFVIGLTSFLWFIFRTGTKPSRITYPCQRAALANSYLWLTIYAIPLLHFIRRKSFRRINLRRKTLLILVTLLTVGGLSALWGMYEMTRWRETQEIGLTITEKLAKFEPSSSIFVVNGARGNDDGILRLIDLMGEHDLPFYKSHEYGRNKGPNGLIDRDDVVIIKVNSQWDERGGTNTDLVKALIQAILAHPDGFAGEIVVADNGQAQYGSAGSGGSFSWSRNNAENISQSIQSVVEFFASRGYRVSAYLWDRITTKYVDEYFEGDLEDGYIVNTTRNPRTGIMISYPKFRTTFGTYISFKYGLWDPKNKIYYGDKLKVINFPVLKTHSIYGVTACVKHYMGVVSDKLTASFGARAHNTVGNGGMGTMMVETRFPTLNIIDAIWVNAVPRGGPSTSYNEAVRVSIIAASTDPVALDYWAAKRILLEVAKQKGFRGLNSIDPDNTESGSFGNWLRLSMGEIKGAGYQATVDEDYMNIYVLQLERT
;
A
#
# COMPACT_ATOMS: atom_id res chain seq x y z
N MET A 1 18.41 6.47 65.64
CA MET A 1 16.98 6.83 65.81
C MET A 1 16.58 8.19 65.18
N PHE A 2 17.51 9.12 64.93
CA PHE A 2 17.21 10.44 64.33
C PHE A 2 17.05 10.43 62.79
N VAL A 3 17.80 9.60 62.07
CA VAL A 3 17.78 9.51 60.60
C VAL A 3 16.46 8.91 60.05
N SER A 4 15.82 8.00 60.81
CA SER A 4 14.53 7.37 60.46
C SER A 4 13.34 8.34 60.52
N ARG A 5 13.39 9.37 61.38
CA ARG A 5 12.33 10.39 61.49
C ARG A 5 12.42 11.47 60.41
N LEU A 6 13.62 11.80 59.91
CA LEU A 6 13.80 12.76 58.80
C LEU A 6 13.38 12.14 57.46
N LEU A 7 13.75 10.89 57.17
CA LEU A 7 13.38 10.21 55.92
C LEU A 7 11.86 10.02 55.77
N LYS A 8 11.12 9.84 56.87
CA LYS A 8 9.64 9.77 56.85
C LYS A 8 8.95 11.10 56.51
N LYS A 9 9.61 12.26 56.68
CA LYS A 9 9.06 13.59 56.31
C LYS A 9 9.34 14.00 54.86
N PHE A 10 10.41 13.50 54.24
CA PHE A 10 10.80 13.89 52.87
C PHE A 10 10.22 13.00 51.76
N LEU A 11 9.92 11.72 52.06
CA LEU A 11 9.29 10.79 51.10
C LEU A 11 7.91 11.27 50.56
N PRO A 12 7.01 11.84 51.38
CA PRO A 12 5.72 12.37 50.92
C PRO A 12 5.86 13.63 50.07
N LEU A 13 6.87 14.46 50.35
CA LEU A 13 7.14 15.71 49.65
C LEU A 13 7.68 15.43 48.23
N HIS A 14 8.58 14.46 48.10
CA HIS A 14 9.12 14.05 46.80
C HIS A 14 8.07 13.36 45.92
N LYS A 15 7.24 12.47 46.49
CA LYS A 15 6.09 11.88 45.76
C LYS A 15 5.05 12.92 45.33
N SER A 16 4.80 13.94 46.16
CA SER A 16 3.88 15.04 45.81
C SER A 16 4.43 15.95 44.71
N LEU A 17 5.74 16.26 44.72
CA LEU A 17 6.41 17.04 43.67
C LEU A 17 6.46 16.28 42.33
N CYS A 18 6.73 14.97 42.34
CA CYS A 18 6.65 14.15 41.12
C CYS A 18 5.22 14.06 40.59
N ARG A 19 4.18 13.93 41.43
CA ARG A 19 2.77 13.98 40.99
C ARG A 19 2.40 15.32 40.37
N LEU A 20 2.97 16.43 40.84
CA LEU A 20 2.73 17.76 40.29
C LEU A 20 3.35 17.92 38.90
N TYR A 21 4.54 17.36 38.67
CA TYR A 21 5.30 17.45 37.42
C TYR A 21 4.66 16.62 36.29
N TYR A 22 4.01 15.50 36.63
CA TYR A 22 3.25 14.66 35.68
C TYR A 22 1.76 15.00 35.62
N SER A 23 1.34 16.11 36.25
CA SER A 23 -0.05 16.54 36.20
C SER A 23 -0.40 17.01 34.77
N PRO A 24 -1.44 16.45 34.12
CA PRO A 24 -1.92 16.91 32.82
C PRO A 24 -2.24 18.41 32.80
N PHE A 25 -2.66 18.96 33.95
CA PHE A 25 -2.87 20.39 34.13
C PHE A 25 -1.58 21.21 34.01
N VAL A 26 -0.50 20.79 34.69
CA VAL A 26 0.76 21.54 34.70
C VAL A 26 1.46 21.42 33.35
N ILE A 27 1.48 20.22 32.76
CA ILE A 27 2.05 19.97 31.43
C ILE A 27 1.32 20.81 30.38
N GLY A 28 0.00 20.82 30.41
CA GLY A 28 -0.83 21.60 29.50
C GLY A 28 -0.63 23.11 29.63
N LEU A 29 -0.62 23.63 30.86
CA LEU A 29 -0.43 25.07 31.13
C LEU A 29 0.97 25.55 30.72
N THR A 30 2.02 24.80 31.07
CA THR A 30 3.40 25.14 30.72
C THR A 30 3.65 25.03 29.21
N SER A 31 3.05 24.05 28.54
CA SER A 31 3.05 23.94 27.08
C SER A 31 2.38 25.14 26.42
N PHE A 32 1.27 25.63 26.98
CA PHE A 32 0.55 26.80 26.47
C PHE A 32 1.34 28.09 26.62
N LEU A 33 1.93 28.32 27.79
CA LEU A 33 2.80 29.47 28.02
C LEU A 33 4.04 29.43 27.11
N TRP A 34 4.64 28.25 26.94
CA TRP A 34 5.77 28.06 26.04
C TRP A 34 5.41 28.32 24.57
N PHE A 35 4.26 27.83 24.14
CA PHE A 35 3.74 28.05 22.79
C PHE A 35 3.52 29.54 22.50
N ILE A 36 2.83 30.25 23.40
CA ILE A 36 2.58 31.69 23.27
C ILE A 36 3.90 32.47 23.24
N PHE A 37 4.81 32.18 24.16
CA PHE A 37 6.07 32.92 24.27
C PHE A 37 6.93 32.78 23.01
N ARG A 38 7.03 31.56 22.47
CA ARG A 38 7.91 31.27 21.33
C ARG A 38 7.30 31.56 19.98
N THR A 39 6.00 31.29 19.82
CA THR A 39 5.28 31.44 18.54
C THR A 39 4.61 32.81 18.43
N GLY A 40 4.12 33.39 19.53
CA GLY A 40 3.50 34.72 19.53
C GLY A 40 4.47 35.85 19.14
N THR A 41 5.76 35.68 19.42
CA THR A 41 6.82 36.63 19.02
C THR A 41 7.35 36.41 17.60
N LYS A 42 7.12 35.23 17.00
CA LYS A 42 7.50 34.90 15.62
C LYS A 42 6.65 33.75 15.08
N PRO A 43 5.55 34.03 14.35
CA PRO A 43 4.54 33.03 13.95
C PRO A 43 5.07 31.84 13.16
N SER A 44 6.14 32.00 12.38
CA SER A 44 6.72 30.92 11.57
C SER A 44 7.25 29.73 12.39
N ARG A 45 7.49 29.91 13.69
CA ARG A 45 7.97 28.85 14.60
C ARG A 45 6.91 27.79 14.93
N ILE A 46 5.66 28.00 14.56
CA ILE A 46 4.58 27.01 14.73
C ILE A 46 4.89 25.68 14.02
N THR A 47 5.72 25.73 12.98
CA THR A 47 6.16 24.56 12.20
C THR A 47 7.13 23.65 12.95
N TYR A 48 7.76 24.13 14.03
CA TYR A 48 8.78 23.39 14.75
C TYR A 48 8.16 22.24 15.56
N PRO A 49 8.76 21.02 15.58
CA PRO A 49 8.19 19.86 16.26
C PRO A 49 7.80 20.11 17.72
N CYS A 50 8.65 20.85 18.47
CA CYS A 50 8.38 21.18 19.86
C CYS A 50 7.22 22.18 20.06
N GLN A 51 6.99 23.08 19.09
CA GLN A 51 5.87 24.01 19.12
C GLN A 51 4.56 23.33 18.72
N ARG A 52 4.61 22.34 17.81
CA ARG A 52 3.46 21.49 17.46
C ARG A 52 3.03 20.61 18.64
N ALA A 53 3.98 20.00 19.34
CA ALA A 53 3.69 19.23 20.56
C ALA A 53 3.15 20.13 21.69
N ALA A 54 3.75 21.31 21.88
CA ALA A 54 3.25 22.27 22.85
C ALA A 54 1.81 22.73 22.53
N LEU A 55 1.49 22.99 21.26
CA LEU A 55 0.15 23.35 20.81
C LEU A 55 -0.88 22.23 21.08
N ALA A 56 -0.54 20.97 20.81
CA ALA A 56 -1.40 19.83 21.07
C ALA A 56 -1.73 19.67 22.57
N ASN A 57 -0.71 19.76 23.44
CA ASN A 57 -0.90 19.73 24.89
C ASN A 57 -1.70 20.93 25.41
N SER A 58 -1.50 22.10 24.80
CA SER A 58 -2.24 23.32 25.13
C SER A 58 -3.72 23.19 24.78
N TYR A 59 -4.03 22.58 23.64
CA TYR A 59 -5.40 22.35 23.19
C TYR A 59 -6.17 21.47 24.18
N LEU A 60 -5.59 20.33 24.56
CA LEU A 60 -6.20 19.43 25.56
C LEU A 60 -6.42 20.14 26.91
N TRP A 61 -5.48 20.99 27.31
CA TRP A 61 -5.62 21.76 28.55
C TRP A 61 -6.76 22.77 28.51
N LEU A 62 -6.88 23.52 27.42
CA LEU A 62 -7.95 24.50 27.24
C LEU A 62 -9.32 23.84 27.18
N THR A 63 -9.44 22.69 26.49
CA THR A 63 -10.72 21.98 26.38
C THR A 63 -11.15 21.35 27.70
N ILE A 64 -10.22 20.74 28.43
CA ILE A 64 -10.53 20.05 29.69
C ILE A 64 -10.75 21.02 30.85
N TYR A 65 -9.98 22.11 30.94
CA TYR A 65 -9.99 22.98 32.12
C TYR A 65 -10.62 24.36 31.87
N ALA A 66 -10.38 24.99 30.71
CA ALA A 66 -10.86 26.34 30.46
C ALA A 66 -12.35 26.36 30.05
N ILE A 67 -12.80 25.43 29.21
CA ILE A 67 -14.21 25.37 28.77
C ILE A 67 -15.18 25.11 29.94
N PRO A 68 -14.95 24.15 30.85
CA PRO A 68 -15.85 23.94 31.99
C PRO A 68 -15.84 25.10 32.98
N LEU A 69 -14.69 25.77 33.17
CA LEU A 69 -14.58 26.97 34.00
C LEU A 69 -15.39 28.14 33.41
N LEU A 70 -15.33 28.34 32.10
CA LEU A 70 -16.14 29.33 31.39
C LEU A 70 -17.64 29.01 31.50
N HIS A 71 -18.01 27.74 31.45
CA HIS A 71 -19.39 27.30 31.65
C HIS A 71 -19.89 27.52 33.09
N PHE A 72 -19.02 27.30 34.09
CA PHE A 72 -19.30 27.58 35.49
C PHE A 72 -19.45 29.08 35.78
N ILE A 73 -18.60 29.92 35.18
CA ILE A 73 -18.68 31.39 35.29
C ILE A 73 -19.94 31.92 34.61
N ARG A 74 -20.37 31.31 33.49
CA ARG A 74 -21.63 31.65 32.80
C ARG A 74 -22.88 31.37 33.64
N ARG A 75 -22.84 30.43 34.59
CA ARG A 75 -23.98 30.09 35.48
C ARG A 75 -24.24 31.12 36.60
N LYS A 76 -23.30 32.03 36.91
CA LYS A 76 -23.49 33.09 37.91
C LYS A 76 -23.86 34.42 37.24
N SER A 77 -25.17 34.67 37.20
CA SER A 77 -25.90 35.93 36.95
C SER A 77 -25.09 37.11 36.36
N PHE A 78 -25.29 37.34 35.06
CA PHE A 78 -24.95 38.59 34.37
C PHE A 78 -25.79 39.74 34.93
N ARG A 79 -25.28 40.51 35.90
CA ARG A 79 -25.92 41.81 36.20
C ARG A 79 -25.03 43.00 36.56
N ARG A 80 -23.72 42.85 36.76
CA ARG A 80 -22.78 44.00 36.83
C ARG A 80 -21.40 43.58 36.34
N ILE A 81 -21.02 43.99 35.13
CA ILE A 81 -19.71 43.67 34.53
C ILE A 81 -18.89 44.95 34.39
N ASN A 82 -17.82 45.04 35.19
CA ASN A 82 -16.86 46.15 35.21
C ASN A 82 -15.91 46.12 33.98
N LEU A 83 -15.32 47.25 33.60
CA LEU A 83 -14.60 47.45 32.32
C LEU A 83 -13.50 46.41 32.04
N ARG A 84 -12.80 45.93 33.09
CA ARG A 84 -11.77 44.86 33.01
C ARG A 84 -12.29 43.49 32.57
N ARG A 85 -13.58 43.18 32.80
CA ARG A 85 -14.20 41.92 32.36
C ARG A 85 -14.70 41.98 30.92
N LYS A 86 -15.02 43.18 30.41
CA LYS A 86 -15.31 43.38 28.98
C LYS A 86 -14.07 43.16 28.11
N THR A 87 -12.90 43.67 28.54
CA THR A 87 -11.63 43.40 27.85
C THR A 87 -11.26 41.91 27.86
N LEU A 88 -11.50 41.19 28.95
CA LEU A 88 -11.26 39.75 29.01
C LEU A 88 -12.18 38.98 28.04
N LEU A 89 -13.46 39.34 27.94
CA LEU A 89 -14.40 38.74 27.00
C LEU A 89 -13.97 38.99 25.54
N ILE A 90 -13.57 40.22 25.20
CA ILE A 90 -13.06 40.56 23.87
C ILE A 90 -11.80 39.76 23.54
N LEU A 91 -10.88 39.60 24.49
CA LEU A 91 -9.64 38.84 24.29
C LEU A 91 -9.91 37.34 24.06
N VAL A 92 -10.88 36.77 24.80
CA VAL A 92 -11.32 35.39 24.61
C VAL A 92 -11.99 35.21 23.25
N THR A 93 -12.85 36.15 22.82
CA THR A 93 -13.47 36.11 21.49
C THR A 93 -12.42 36.21 20.38
N LEU A 94 -11.43 37.09 20.53
CA LEU A 94 -10.31 37.20 19.60
C LEU A 94 -9.46 35.92 19.54
N LEU A 95 -9.26 35.25 20.68
CA LEU A 95 -8.55 33.97 20.74
C LEU A 95 -9.36 32.82 20.12
N THR A 96 -10.68 32.79 20.32
CA THR A 96 -11.54 31.78 19.67
C THR A 96 -11.66 32.01 18.18
N VAL A 97 -11.81 33.26 17.74
CA VAL A 97 -11.84 33.61 16.31
C VAL A 97 -10.47 33.34 15.68
N GLY A 98 -9.37 33.73 16.31
CA GLY A 98 -8.02 33.42 15.85
C GLY A 98 -7.74 31.92 15.79
N GLY A 99 -8.23 31.15 16.77
CA GLY A 99 -8.14 29.69 16.79
C GLY A 99 -8.96 29.03 15.68
N LEU A 100 -10.19 29.52 15.43
CA LEU A 100 -11.05 29.04 14.33
C LEU A 100 -10.49 29.42 12.95
N SER A 101 -9.92 30.61 12.79
CA SER A 101 -9.26 31.03 11.54
C SER A 101 -7.97 30.25 11.29
N ALA A 102 -7.22 29.88 12.35
CA ALA A 102 -6.06 29.01 12.23
C ALA A 102 -6.47 27.56 11.90
N LEU A 103 -7.57 27.06 12.47
CA LEU A 103 -8.17 25.77 12.10
C LEU A 103 -8.65 25.78 10.64
N TRP A 104 -9.32 26.85 10.20
CA TRP A 104 -9.73 27.02 8.82
C TRP A 104 -8.52 27.11 7.88
N GLY A 105 -7.49 27.88 8.25
CA GLY A 105 -6.25 27.97 7.46
C GLY A 105 -5.48 26.65 7.40
N MET A 106 -5.46 25.86 8.49
CA MET A 106 -4.89 24.50 8.47
C MET A 106 -5.74 23.55 7.63
N TYR A 107 -7.07 23.60 7.74
CA TYR A 107 -7.99 22.81 6.93
C TYR A 107 -7.84 23.14 5.44
N GLU A 108 -7.85 24.43 5.07
CA GLU A 108 -7.56 24.92 3.72
C GLU A 108 -6.20 24.46 3.21
N MET A 109 -5.12 24.55 4.03
CA MET A 109 -3.79 24.05 3.64
C MET A 109 -3.71 22.54 3.47
N THR A 110 -4.47 21.77 4.25
CA THR A 110 -4.53 20.30 4.12
C THR A 110 -5.28 19.95 2.83
N ARG A 111 -6.40 20.64 2.56
CA ARG A 111 -7.19 20.53 1.34
C ARG A 111 -6.42 20.97 0.09
N TRP A 112 -5.60 22.02 0.18
CA TRP A 112 -4.71 22.50 -0.88
C TRP A 112 -3.56 21.53 -1.18
N ARG A 113 -3.10 20.76 -0.19
CA ARG A 113 -2.06 19.73 -0.39
C ARG A 113 -2.61 18.43 -0.98
N GLU A 114 -3.83 18.04 -0.63
CA GLU A 114 -4.55 16.91 -1.26
C GLU A 114 -4.89 17.16 -2.74
N THR A 115 -4.87 18.41 -3.21
CA THR A 115 -5.36 18.81 -4.54
C THR A 115 -4.29 19.07 -5.61
N GLN A 116 -2.99 19.03 -5.29
CA GLN A 116 -1.95 19.12 -6.33
C GLN A 116 -1.67 17.76 -6.95
N GLU A 117 -2.61 17.33 -7.79
CA GLU A 117 -2.39 16.29 -8.77
C GLU A 117 -1.25 16.68 -9.71
N ILE A 118 -0.27 15.79 -9.86
CA ILE A 118 0.80 15.96 -10.84
C ILE A 118 0.35 15.28 -12.13
N GLY A 119 0.10 16.10 -13.14
CA GLY A 119 -0.08 15.60 -14.50
C GLY A 119 1.26 15.16 -15.09
N LEU A 120 1.35 13.90 -15.51
CA LEU A 120 2.47 13.41 -16.29
C LEU A 120 2.05 13.31 -17.75
N THR A 121 2.94 13.75 -18.64
CA THR A 121 2.78 13.50 -20.09
C THR A 121 3.37 12.14 -20.38
N ILE A 122 2.50 11.17 -20.65
CA ILE A 122 2.90 9.83 -21.10
C ILE A 122 2.77 9.80 -22.62
N THR A 123 3.85 9.44 -23.30
CA THR A 123 3.89 9.35 -24.76
C THR A 123 3.80 7.90 -25.17
N GLU A 124 2.95 7.63 -26.16
CA GLU A 124 2.92 6.34 -26.83
C GLU A 124 4.24 6.05 -27.52
N LYS A 125 4.60 4.77 -27.58
CA LYS A 125 5.83 4.32 -28.22
C LYS A 125 5.63 2.91 -28.74
N LEU A 126 6.07 2.63 -29.95
CA LEU A 126 6.18 1.25 -30.44
C LEU A 126 7.63 0.76 -30.29
N ALA A 127 7.76 -0.53 -30.01
CA ALA A 127 9.04 -1.22 -29.99
C ALA A 127 9.70 -1.16 -31.36
N LYS A 128 11.04 -1.12 -31.38
CA LYS A 128 11.82 -1.24 -32.61
C LYS A 128 12.11 -2.69 -32.97
N PHE A 129 12.05 -3.59 -31.99
CA PHE A 129 12.44 -4.99 -32.14
C PHE A 129 11.42 -5.93 -31.49
N GLU A 130 11.33 -7.14 -32.05
CA GLU A 130 10.50 -8.25 -31.55
C GLU A 130 11.37 -9.39 -30.99
N PRO A 131 10.87 -10.23 -30.06
CA PRO A 131 9.57 -10.12 -29.39
C PRO A 131 9.53 -8.92 -28.42
N SER A 132 8.43 -8.18 -28.44
CA SER A 132 8.23 -6.97 -27.65
C SER A 132 7.35 -7.22 -26.41
N SER A 133 7.54 -6.38 -25.39
CA SER A 133 6.72 -6.34 -24.19
C SER A 133 5.75 -5.16 -24.27
N SER A 134 4.45 -5.44 -24.20
CA SER A 134 3.42 -4.39 -24.25
C SER A 134 3.05 -3.89 -22.87
N ILE A 135 2.98 -2.57 -22.72
CA ILE A 135 2.56 -1.84 -21.53
C ILE A 135 1.34 -1.01 -21.91
N PHE A 136 0.24 -1.22 -21.20
CA PHE A 136 -1.03 -0.54 -21.40
C PHE A 136 -1.22 0.46 -20.28
N VAL A 137 -1.47 1.73 -20.62
CA VAL A 137 -1.51 2.82 -19.65
C VAL A 137 -2.83 3.56 -19.77
N VAL A 138 -3.54 3.70 -18.67
CA VAL A 138 -4.69 4.62 -18.58
C VAL A 138 -4.27 5.81 -17.70
N ASN A 139 -4.25 6.99 -18.31
CA ASN A 139 -3.92 8.24 -17.64
C ASN A 139 -5.19 9.04 -17.31
N GLY A 140 -5.31 9.53 -16.09
CA GLY A 140 -6.50 10.22 -15.55
C GLY A 140 -7.41 9.35 -14.68
N ALA A 141 -7.05 8.10 -14.41
CA ALA A 141 -7.84 7.18 -13.58
C ALA A 141 -7.91 7.64 -12.11
N ARG A 142 -9.11 7.62 -11.54
CA ARG A 142 -9.39 7.96 -10.12
C ARG A 142 -9.52 6.73 -9.23
N GLY A 143 -9.76 5.57 -9.83
CA GLY A 143 -9.87 4.28 -9.15
C GLY A 143 -11.32 3.85 -8.91
N ASN A 144 -12.24 4.80 -8.75
CA ASN A 144 -13.68 4.57 -8.64
C ASN A 144 -14.45 4.93 -9.92
N ASP A 145 -13.73 5.08 -11.03
CA ASP A 145 -14.23 5.35 -12.38
C ASP A 145 -14.17 4.09 -13.27
N ASP A 146 -14.32 4.25 -14.59
CA ASP A 146 -14.24 3.16 -15.56
C ASP A 146 -12.80 2.78 -15.94
N GLY A 147 -11.77 3.29 -15.24
CA GLY A 147 -10.37 3.13 -15.62
C GLY A 147 -9.93 1.68 -15.84
N ILE A 148 -10.34 0.73 -14.98
CA ILE A 148 -10.02 -0.69 -15.16
C ILE A 148 -10.70 -1.28 -16.41
N LEU A 149 -11.95 -0.92 -16.69
CA LEU A 149 -12.63 -1.38 -17.90
C LEU A 149 -11.95 -0.83 -19.15
N ARG A 150 -11.54 0.44 -19.10
CA ARG A 150 -10.79 1.11 -20.16
C ARG A 150 -9.41 0.50 -20.39
N LEU A 151 -8.73 0.08 -19.32
CA LEU A 151 -7.46 -0.65 -19.39
C LEU A 151 -7.66 -2.01 -20.09
N ILE A 152 -8.72 -2.74 -19.73
CA ILE A 152 -9.07 -4.02 -20.36
C ILE A 152 -9.42 -3.86 -21.84
N ASP A 153 -10.17 -2.82 -22.20
CA ASP A 153 -10.47 -2.48 -23.60
C ASP A 153 -9.19 -2.17 -24.38
N LEU A 154 -8.31 -1.33 -23.83
CA LEU A 154 -7.03 -0.98 -24.44
C LEU A 154 -6.13 -2.22 -24.65
N MET A 155 -6.08 -3.14 -23.68
CA MET A 155 -5.35 -4.40 -23.83
C MET A 155 -5.91 -5.23 -24.99
N GLY A 156 -7.24 -5.35 -25.09
CA GLY A 156 -7.89 -6.13 -26.13
C GLY A 156 -7.74 -5.54 -27.53
N GLU A 157 -7.75 -4.22 -27.66
CA GLU A 157 -7.50 -3.50 -28.93
C GLU A 157 -6.08 -3.73 -29.49
N HIS A 158 -5.18 -4.23 -28.65
CA HIS A 158 -3.77 -4.47 -28.95
C HIS A 158 -3.38 -5.93 -28.67
N ASP A 159 -4.24 -6.86 -29.09
CA ASP A 159 -4.01 -8.31 -29.14
C ASP A 159 -3.79 -9.01 -27.79
N LEU A 160 -4.25 -8.41 -26.69
CA LEU A 160 -4.27 -9.03 -25.36
C LEU A 160 -5.69 -9.05 -24.77
N PRO A 161 -6.60 -9.91 -25.26
CA PRO A 161 -7.96 -10.02 -24.71
C PRO A 161 -7.91 -10.40 -23.22
N PHE A 162 -8.71 -9.72 -22.40
CA PHE A 162 -8.79 -10.05 -20.97
C PHE A 162 -9.67 -11.29 -20.74
N TYR A 163 -10.80 -11.38 -21.44
CA TYR A 163 -11.76 -12.48 -21.28
C TYR A 163 -11.49 -13.61 -22.28
N LYS A 164 -11.29 -14.83 -21.76
CA LYS A 164 -11.22 -16.02 -22.59
C LYS A 164 -12.63 -16.43 -22.98
N SER A 165 -12.90 -16.41 -24.29
CA SER A 165 -14.23 -16.72 -24.84
C SER A 165 -14.09 -17.40 -26.19
N HIS A 166 -15.10 -18.19 -26.57
CA HIS A 166 -15.21 -18.70 -27.93
C HIS A 166 -15.60 -17.61 -28.94
N GLU A 167 -16.20 -16.51 -28.46
CA GLU A 167 -16.54 -15.36 -29.28
C GLU A 167 -15.40 -14.35 -29.33
N TYR A 168 -15.19 -13.76 -30.51
CA TYR A 168 -14.26 -12.65 -30.68
C TYR A 168 -14.97 -11.32 -30.38
N GLY A 169 -14.26 -10.41 -29.74
CA GLY A 169 -14.71 -9.05 -29.49
C GLY A 169 -13.57 -8.17 -29.02
N ARG A 170 -13.87 -6.91 -28.68
CA ARG A 170 -12.83 -5.91 -28.31
C ARG A 170 -11.86 -6.43 -27.27
N ASN A 171 -12.38 -7.02 -26.19
CA ASN A 171 -11.60 -7.47 -25.04
C ASN A 171 -11.79 -8.98 -24.74
N LYS A 172 -12.31 -9.74 -25.72
CA LYS A 172 -12.61 -11.16 -25.57
C LYS A 172 -12.18 -11.99 -26.79
N GLY A 173 -11.74 -13.22 -26.53
CA GLY A 173 -11.36 -14.18 -27.57
C GLY A 173 -10.73 -15.45 -27.01
N PRO A 174 -10.39 -16.45 -27.85
CA PRO A 174 -9.95 -17.77 -27.38
C PRO A 174 -8.59 -17.74 -26.67
N ASN A 175 -7.80 -16.70 -26.90
CA ASN A 175 -6.51 -16.46 -26.26
C ASN A 175 -6.60 -15.54 -25.03
N GLY A 176 -7.82 -15.27 -24.54
CA GLY A 176 -8.00 -14.40 -23.39
C GLY A 176 -7.40 -14.93 -22.09
N LEU A 177 -7.11 -14.01 -21.18
CA LEU A 177 -6.36 -14.31 -19.95
C LEU A 177 -7.18 -15.07 -18.90
N ILE A 178 -8.46 -14.70 -18.72
CA ILE A 178 -9.35 -15.21 -17.67
C ILE A 178 -10.53 -15.92 -18.29
N ASP A 179 -10.70 -17.21 -18.01
CA ASP A 179 -11.85 -18.03 -18.39
C ASP A 179 -12.99 -17.88 -17.37
N ARG A 180 -14.23 -18.16 -17.80
CA ARG A 180 -15.44 -18.02 -16.98
C ARG A 180 -15.43 -18.84 -15.68
N ASP A 181 -14.70 -19.95 -15.67
CA ASP A 181 -14.64 -20.91 -14.55
C ASP A 181 -13.30 -20.88 -13.82
N ASP A 182 -12.43 -19.90 -14.12
CA ASP A 182 -11.13 -19.78 -13.46
C ASP A 182 -11.26 -19.36 -11.99
N VAL A 183 -10.29 -19.77 -11.20
CA VAL A 183 -10.06 -19.22 -9.86
C VAL A 183 -8.98 -18.14 -9.98
N VAL A 184 -9.31 -16.91 -9.64
CA VAL A 184 -8.44 -15.74 -9.80
C VAL A 184 -7.97 -15.26 -8.43
N ILE A 185 -6.67 -15.34 -8.18
CA ILE A 185 -6.04 -14.66 -7.05
C ILE A 185 -5.72 -13.22 -7.47
N ILE A 186 -6.29 -12.25 -6.77
CA ILE A 186 -5.86 -10.86 -6.85
C ILE A 186 -4.86 -10.63 -5.71
N LYS A 187 -3.58 -10.63 -6.06
CA LYS A 187 -2.50 -10.38 -5.12
C LYS A 187 -2.37 -8.87 -4.93
N VAL A 188 -2.79 -8.35 -3.78
CA VAL A 188 -2.70 -6.92 -3.42
C VAL A 188 -1.52 -6.64 -2.50
N ASN A 189 -1.21 -5.36 -2.26
CA ASN A 189 -0.40 -4.93 -1.12
C ASN A 189 -1.33 -4.50 0.01
N SER A 190 -1.34 -5.25 1.10
CA SER A 190 -2.07 -4.92 2.33
C SER A 190 -1.19 -5.02 3.57
N GLN A 191 0.14 -5.04 3.38
CA GLN A 191 1.12 -4.92 4.45
C GLN A 191 1.05 -3.55 5.14
N TRP A 192 0.74 -2.50 4.39
CA TRP A 192 0.71 -1.12 4.85
C TRP A 192 -0.69 -0.53 4.73
N ASP A 193 -1.07 0.27 5.72
CA ASP A 193 -2.25 1.13 5.69
C ASP A 193 -2.01 2.40 4.85
N GLU A 194 -3.02 3.26 4.78
CA GLU A 194 -3.01 4.51 4.00
C GLU A 194 -2.57 4.26 2.55
N ARG A 195 -1.69 5.11 2.00
CA ARG A 195 -1.22 5.06 0.60
C ARG A 195 -0.07 4.07 0.39
N GLY A 196 0.26 3.27 1.42
CA GLY A 196 1.23 2.20 1.31
C GLY A 196 0.62 0.89 0.77
N GLY A 197 -0.70 0.74 0.78
CA GLY A 197 -1.42 -0.42 0.23
C GLY A 197 -1.96 -0.18 -1.18
N THR A 198 -2.39 -1.26 -1.85
CA THR A 198 -3.09 -1.19 -3.15
C THR A 198 -4.43 -0.50 -3.01
N ASN A 199 -4.79 0.34 -3.99
CA ASN A 199 -6.03 1.09 -3.96
C ASN A 199 -7.27 0.18 -3.95
N THR A 200 -8.13 0.31 -2.93
CA THR A 200 -9.29 -0.59 -2.76
C THR A 200 -10.42 -0.29 -3.74
N ASP A 201 -10.51 0.93 -4.27
CA ASP A 201 -11.44 1.26 -5.36
C ASP A 201 -11.04 0.51 -6.65
N LEU A 202 -9.75 0.46 -6.97
CA LEU A 202 -9.24 -0.32 -8.11
C LEU A 202 -9.45 -1.82 -7.94
N VAL A 203 -9.24 -2.36 -6.73
CA VAL A 203 -9.51 -3.77 -6.44
C VAL A 203 -11.00 -4.07 -6.63
N LYS A 204 -11.88 -3.18 -6.17
CA LYS A 204 -13.34 -3.30 -6.37
C LYS A 204 -13.70 -3.27 -7.85
N ALA A 205 -13.13 -2.34 -8.64
CA ALA A 205 -13.35 -2.23 -10.07
C ALA A 205 -12.87 -3.47 -10.84
N LEU A 206 -11.71 -4.04 -10.46
CA LEU A 206 -11.21 -5.28 -11.04
C LEU A 206 -12.09 -6.49 -10.72
N ILE A 207 -12.55 -6.64 -9.47
CA ILE A 207 -13.49 -7.69 -9.10
C ILE A 207 -14.77 -7.56 -9.94
N GLN A 208 -15.31 -6.34 -10.08
CA GLN A 208 -16.48 -6.09 -10.90
C GLN A 208 -16.25 -6.47 -12.37
N ALA A 209 -15.09 -6.13 -12.95
CA ALA A 209 -14.76 -6.49 -14.33
C ALA A 209 -14.69 -8.02 -14.52
N ILE A 210 -14.03 -8.76 -13.61
CA ILE A 210 -13.97 -10.23 -13.68
C ILE A 210 -15.37 -10.83 -13.57
N LEU A 211 -16.19 -10.37 -12.62
CA LEU A 211 -17.57 -10.87 -12.46
C LEU A 211 -18.45 -10.56 -13.68
N ALA A 212 -18.15 -9.48 -14.40
CA ALA A 212 -18.82 -9.09 -15.63
C ALA A 212 -18.28 -9.81 -16.88
N HIS A 213 -17.58 -10.94 -16.72
CA HIS A 213 -17.14 -11.79 -17.83
C HIS A 213 -18.29 -11.99 -18.84
N PRO A 214 -18.08 -11.78 -20.14
CA PRO A 214 -19.15 -11.76 -21.14
C PRO A 214 -19.92 -13.08 -21.22
N ASP A 215 -19.24 -14.20 -20.99
CA ASP A 215 -19.86 -15.52 -20.97
C ASP A 215 -20.54 -15.83 -19.62
N GLY A 216 -20.46 -14.94 -18.63
CA GLY A 216 -20.93 -15.10 -17.26
C GLY A 216 -19.92 -15.82 -16.37
N PHE A 217 -19.33 -15.12 -15.39
CA PHE A 217 -18.33 -15.69 -14.50
C PHE A 217 -18.96 -16.64 -13.46
N ALA A 218 -18.50 -17.88 -13.43
CA ALA A 218 -18.91 -18.89 -12.45
C ALA A 218 -17.76 -19.37 -11.55
N GLY A 219 -16.54 -18.89 -11.81
CA GLY A 219 -15.35 -19.18 -11.04
C GLY A 219 -15.34 -18.54 -9.64
N GLU A 220 -14.14 -18.34 -9.11
CA GLU A 220 -13.93 -17.79 -7.77
C GLU A 220 -12.86 -16.71 -7.77
N ILE A 221 -13.04 -15.66 -6.97
CA ILE A 221 -12.05 -14.61 -6.80
C ILE A 221 -11.56 -14.59 -5.36
N VAL A 222 -10.24 -14.62 -5.17
CA VAL A 222 -9.61 -14.58 -3.85
C VAL A 222 -8.65 -13.39 -3.79
N VAL A 223 -8.92 -12.41 -2.93
CA VAL A 223 -7.97 -11.34 -2.65
C VAL A 223 -6.98 -11.83 -1.59
N ALA A 224 -5.68 -11.82 -1.91
CA ALA A 224 -4.65 -12.40 -1.04
C ALA A 224 -3.41 -11.51 -0.93
N ASP A 225 -2.73 -11.60 0.21
CA ASP A 225 -1.41 -10.99 0.46
C ASP A 225 -0.74 -11.64 1.68
N ASN A 226 0.57 -11.47 1.78
CA ASN A 226 1.41 -11.76 2.94
C ASN A 226 2.17 -10.50 3.33
N GLY A 227 1.76 -9.84 4.41
CA GLY A 227 2.49 -8.73 5.01
C GLY A 227 3.71 -9.16 5.85
N GLN A 228 4.12 -10.42 5.72
CA GLN A 228 5.34 -11.00 6.29
C GLN A 228 5.31 -11.19 7.82
N ALA A 229 4.16 -11.09 8.48
CA ALA A 229 3.93 -11.35 9.92
C ALA A 229 4.88 -10.67 10.93
N GLN A 230 5.65 -9.69 10.51
CA GLN A 230 6.71 -9.06 11.32
C GLN A 230 7.00 -7.59 10.95
N TYR A 231 6.34 -7.09 9.90
CA TYR A 231 6.48 -5.74 9.38
C TYR A 231 5.09 -5.13 9.20
N GLY A 232 4.97 -4.03 8.45
CA GLY A 232 3.69 -3.38 8.20
C GLY A 232 3.27 -2.37 9.27
N SER A 233 2.13 -1.72 9.04
CA SER A 233 1.71 -0.54 9.83
C SER A 233 1.45 -0.83 11.31
N ALA A 234 1.04 -2.06 11.64
CA ALA A 234 0.87 -2.52 13.02
C ALA A 234 2.10 -3.25 13.59
N GLY A 235 3.15 -3.46 12.78
CA GLY A 235 4.34 -4.23 13.17
C GLY A 235 4.11 -5.74 13.32
N SER A 236 2.98 -6.26 12.83
CA SER A 236 2.56 -7.66 13.00
C SER A 236 2.15 -8.35 11.70
N GLY A 237 2.48 -7.76 10.55
CA GLY A 237 2.06 -8.24 9.24
C GLY A 237 1.06 -7.30 8.55
N GLY A 238 0.37 -7.85 7.55
CA GLY A 238 -0.68 -7.16 6.81
C GLY A 238 -2.04 -7.25 7.48
N SER A 239 -3.00 -6.48 6.97
CA SER A 239 -4.41 -6.56 7.36
C SER A 239 -5.30 -6.18 6.18
N PHE A 240 -6.42 -6.87 6.02
CA PHE A 240 -7.46 -6.47 5.07
C PHE A 240 -8.52 -5.55 5.68
N SER A 241 -8.41 -5.26 6.98
CA SER A 241 -9.35 -4.44 7.75
C SER A 241 -8.68 -3.18 8.31
N TRP A 242 -7.69 -2.63 7.58
CA TRP A 242 -7.15 -1.32 7.93
C TRP A 242 -8.28 -0.30 8.02
N SER A 243 -8.24 0.57 9.03
CA SER A 243 -9.22 1.65 9.20
C SER A 243 -8.95 2.84 8.27
N ARG A 244 -7.76 2.87 7.66
CA ARG A 244 -7.26 3.91 6.77
C ARG A 244 -6.64 3.23 5.56
N ASN A 245 -7.24 3.39 4.39
CA ASN A 245 -6.89 2.64 3.19
C ASN A 245 -6.55 3.58 2.03
N ASN A 246 -5.81 3.04 1.05
CA ASN A 246 -5.63 3.69 -0.23
C ASN A 246 -6.95 3.65 -0.99
N ALA A 247 -7.75 4.71 -0.92
CA ALA A 247 -9.00 4.87 -1.66
C ALA A 247 -9.40 6.35 -1.69
N GLU A 248 -10.41 6.70 -2.48
CA GLU A 248 -11.13 7.96 -2.35
C GLU A 248 -11.94 7.97 -1.04
N ASN A 249 -12.69 6.88 -0.78
CA ASN A 249 -13.23 6.63 0.56
C ASN A 249 -12.21 5.87 1.40
N ILE A 250 -11.39 6.60 2.16
CA ILE A 250 -10.32 6.04 2.99
C ILE A 250 -10.78 5.00 4.04
N SER A 251 -12.07 4.92 4.34
CA SER A 251 -12.63 3.91 5.25
C SER A 251 -12.91 2.57 4.56
N GLN A 252 -12.88 2.50 3.22
CA GLN A 252 -13.14 1.29 2.45
C GLN A 252 -11.92 0.35 2.50
N SER A 253 -12.04 -0.69 3.31
CA SER A 253 -11.02 -1.74 3.43
C SER A 253 -11.17 -2.83 2.38
N ILE A 254 -10.12 -3.62 2.16
CA ILE A 254 -10.19 -4.82 1.29
C ILE A 254 -11.28 -5.78 1.78
N GLN A 255 -11.39 -5.98 3.09
CA GLN A 255 -12.42 -6.82 3.68
C GLN A 255 -13.82 -6.31 3.33
N SER A 256 -14.06 -5.00 3.42
CA SER A 256 -15.33 -4.38 3.06
C SER A 256 -15.67 -4.54 1.57
N VAL A 257 -14.67 -4.46 0.68
CA VAL A 257 -14.85 -4.70 -0.76
C VAL A 257 -15.26 -6.15 -1.02
N VAL A 258 -14.56 -7.11 -0.42
CA VAL A 258 -14.88 -8.54 -0.56
C VAL A 258 -16.29 -8.84 -0.03
N GLU A 259 -16.64 -8.34 1.15
CA GLU A 259 -17.96 -8.52 1.77
C GLU A 259 -19.09 -7.89 0.94
N PHE A 260 -18.83 -6.77 0.26
CA PHE A 260 -19.79 -6.15 -0.64
C PHE A 260 -20.21 -7.11 -1.77
N PHE A 261 -19.28 -7.84 -2.38
CA PHE A 261 -19.61 -8.81 -3.42
C PHE A 261 -20.14 -10.12 -2.85
N ALA A 262 -19.54 -10.63 -1.76
CA ALA A 262 -19.98 -11.87 -1.12
C ALA A 262 -21.45 -11.78 -0.63
N SER A 263 -21.86 -10.65 -0.06
CA SER A 263 -23.25 -10.40 0.37
C SER A 263 -24.28 -10.37 -0.77
N ARG A 264 -23.82 -10.31 -2.03
CA ARG A 264 -24.64 -10.38 -3.24
C ARG A 264 -24.64 -11.76 -3.90
N GLY A 265 -24.05 -12.76 -3.23
CA GLY A 265 -24.02 -14.14 -3.69
C GLY A 265 -22.84 -14.47 -4.61
N TYR A 266 -21.91 -13.54 -4.85
CA TYR A 266 -20.72 -13.83 -5.64
C TYR A 266 -19.68 -14.62 -4.85
N ARG A 267 -18.93 -15.49 -5.53
CA ARG A 267 -17.82 -16.26 -4.96
C ARG A 267 -16.55 -15.42 -4.83
N VAL A 268 -16.61 -14.38 -4.01
CA VAL A 268 -15.49 -13.48 -3.73
C VAL A 268 -15.10 -13.63 -2.27
N SER A 269 -13.83 -13.90 -2.01
CA SER A 269 -13.29 -14.05 -0.65
C SER A 269 -11.93 -13.36 -0.50
N ALA A 270 -11.47 -13.24 0.74
CA ALA A 270 -10.13 -12.76 1.06
C ALA A 270 -9.39 -13.83 1.89
N TYR A 271 -8.11 -14.04 1.61
CA TYR A 271 -7.26 -14.93 2.39
C TYR A 271 -5.94 -14.25 2.74
N LEU A 272 -5.80 -13.84 4.00
CA LEU A 272 -4.60 -13.18 4.50
C LEU A 272 -3.54 -14.24 4.87
N TRP A 273 -2.48 -14.34 4.08
CA TRP A 273 -1.45 -15.35 4.28
C TRP A 273 -0.59 -15.14 5.52
N ASP A 274 -0.60 -13.95 6.14
CA ASP A 274 0.03 -13.73 7.45
C ASP A 274 -0.44 -14.73 8.52
N ARG A 275 -1.67 -15.26 8.39
CA ARG A 275 -2.24 -16.27 9.30
C ARG A 275 -1.51 -17.61 9.25
N ILE A 276 -0.87 -17.93 8.12
CA ILE A 276 -0.27 -19.24 7.84
C ILE A 276 1.22 -19.15 7.47
N THR A 277 1.76 -17.94 7.30
CA THR A 277 3.13 -17.68 6.82
C THR A 277 4.21 -18.30 7.69
N THR A 278 3.94 -18.64 8.95
CA THR A 278 4.89 -19.31 9.86
C THR A 278 4.70 -20.81 9.98
N LYS A 279 3.72 -21.39 9.28
CA LYS A 279 3.40 -22.81 9.39
C LYS A 279 3.97 -23.54 8.17
N TYR A 280 4.96 -24.39 8.40
CA TYR A 280 5.40 -25.37 7.40
C TYR A 280 4.33 -26.45 7.23
N VAL A 281 4.07 -26.84 5.98
CA VAL A 281 3.19 -27.96 5.60
C VAL A 281 3.79 -28.67 4.40
N ASP A 282 3.41 -29.93 4.22
CA ASP A 282 3.72 -30.71 3.01
C ASP A 282 2.68 -30.40 1.92
N GLU A 283 2.86 -30.88 0.70
CA GLU A 283 1.96 -30.56 -0.42
C GLU A 283 0.72 -31.49 -0.47
N TYR A 284 -0.39 -31.09 -1.13
CA TYR A 284 -1.64 -31.88 -1.09
C TYR A 284 -1.49 -33.31 -1.61
N PHE A 285 -0.63 -33.54 -2.61
CA PHE A 285 -0.38 -34.89 -3.13
C PHE A 285 0.34 -35.80 -2.11
N GLU A 286 0.95 -35.22 -1.08
CA GLU A 286 1.59 -35.92 0.04
C GLU A 286 0.59 -36.24 1.17
N GLY A 287 -0.67 -35.81 1.03
CA GLY A 287 -1.75 -36.09 1.97
C GLY A 287 -1.96 -35.03 3.05
N ASP A 288 -1.17 -33.96 3.04
CA ASP A 288 -1.33 -32.83 3.95
C ASP A 288 -2.42 -31.88 3.41
N LEU A 289 -3.57 -31.83 4.10
CA LEU A 289 -4.69 -30.94 3.78
C LEU A 289 -4.69 -29.63 4.58
N GLU A 290 -3.69 -29.38 5.41
CA GLU A 290 -3.62 -28.20 6.26
C GLU A 290 -3.20 -26.96 5.47
N ASP A 291 -3.68 -25.79 5.90
CA ASP A 291 -3.23 -24.52 5.35
C ASP A 291 -1.85 -24.15 5.90
N GLY A 292 -0.95 -23.68 5.06
CA GLY A 292 0.44 -23.40 5.42
C GLY A 292 1.29 -22.94 4.24
N TYR A 293 2.60 -22.98 4.45
CA TYR A 293 3.61 -22.73 3.43
C TYR A 293 4.44 -23.97 3.18
N ILE A 294 4.60 -24.31 1.90
CA ILE A 294 5.60 -25.27 1.46
C ILE A 294 6.92 -24.52 1.40
N VAL A 295 8.01 -25.17 1.79
CA VAL A 295 9.36 -24.62 1.72
C VAL A 295 10.29 -25.64 1.07
N ASN A 296 11.03 -25.23 0.04
CA ASN A 296 12.05 -26.07 -0.56
C ASN A 296 13.14 -26.39 0.47
N THR A 297 13.65 -27.63 0.40
CA THR A 297 14.71 -28.11 1.28
C THR A 297 16.07 -27.44 1.06
N THR A 298 16.26 -26.81 -0.10
CA THR A 298 17.53 -26.17 -0.50
C THR A 298 17.32 -24.76 -1.02
N ARG A 299 18.39 -23.97 -1.02
CA ARG A 299 18.44 -22.64 -1.63
C ARG A 299 18.75 -22.77 -3.12
N ASN A 300 18.14 -21.94 -3.94
CA ASN A 300 18.54 -21.77 -5.32
C ASN A 300 20.01 -21.30 -5.37
N PRO A 301 20.89 -21.97 -6.13
CA PRO A 301 22.32 -21.70 -6.11
C PRO A 301 22.71 -20.35 -6.74
N ARG A 302 21.87 -19.79 -7.63
CA ARG A 302 22.16 -18.52 -8.31
C ARG A 302 21.72 -17.32 -7.48
N THR A 303 20.52 -17.37 -6.91
CA THR A 303 19.92 -16.20 -6.24
C THR A 303 19.93 -16.32 -4.71
N GLY A 304 20.15 -17.52 -4.18
CA GLY A 304 20.12 -17.82 -2.75
C GLY A 304 18.71 -17.90 -2.16
N ILE A 305 17.65 -17.71 -2.97
CA ILE A 305 16.26 -17.81 -2.51
C ILE A 305 15.96 -19.24 -2.09
N MET A 306 15.29 -19.41 -0.95
CA MET A 306 14.64 -20.66 -0.60
C MET A 306 13.18 -20.51 -1.01
N ILE A 307 12.75 -21.28 -2.01
CA ILE A 307 11.39 -21.17 -2.53
C ILE A 307 10.41 -21.53 -1.42
N SER A 308 9.41 -20.68 -1.22
CA SER A 308 8.28 -21.01 -0.36
C SER A 308 7.02 -20.37 -0.90
N TYR A 309 5.89 -21.06 -0.80
CA TYR A 309 4.63 -20.55 -1.35
C TYR A 309 3.44 -21.04 -0.52
N PRO A 310 2.33 -20.29 -0.51
CA PRO A 310 1.15 -20.65 0.27
C PRO A 310 0.39 -21.81 -0.37
N LYS A 311 -0.14 -22.69 0.49
CA LYS A 311 -1.13 -23.71 0.17
C LYS A 311 -2.27 -23.56 1.17
N PHE A 312 -3.49 -23.41 0.68
CA PHE A 312 -4.64 -23.09 1.54
C PHE A 312 -5.98 -23.46 0.93
N ARG A 313 -6.97 -23.65 1.79
CA ARG A 313 -8.37 -23.83 1.40
C ARG A 313 -9.16 -22.53 1.52
N THR A 314 -9.88 -22.15 0.47
CA THR A 314 -10.71 -20.95 0.47
C THR A 314 -12.01 -21.16 1.27
N THR A 315 -12.71 -20.06 1.58
CA THR A 315 -14.03 -20.10 2.24
C THR A 315 -15.06 -20.91 1.45
N PHE A 316 -14.90 -21.02 0.13
CA PHE A 316 -15.79 -21.80 -0.72
C PHE A 316 -15.34 -23.25 -0.91
N GLY A 317 -14.34 -23.68 -0.16
CA GLY A 317 -13.87 -25.07 -0.11
C GLY A 317 -12.85 -25.43 -1.19
N THR A 318 -12.41 -24.48 -2.01
CA THR A 318 -11.41 -24.67 -3.08
C THR A 318 -10.02 -24.86 -2.48
N TYR A 319 -9.33 -25.93 -2.85
CA TYR A 319 -7.96 -26.21 -2.42
C TYR A 319 -6.97 -25.58 -3.40
N ILE A 320 -6.12 -24.67 -2.93
CA ILE A 320 -5.17 -23.93 -3.75
C ILE A 320 -3.75 -24.26 -3.30
N SER A 321 -2.95 -24.85 -4.19
CA SER A 321 -1.49 -24.78 -4.11
C SER A 321 -1.04 -23.66 -5.02
N PHE A 322 -0.40 -22.62 -4.47
CA PHE A 322 -0.04 -21.45 -5.28
C PHE A 322 0.86 -21.83 -6.46
N LYS A 323 1.77 -22.80 -6.28
CA LYS A 323 2.59 -23.36 -7.34
C LYS A 323 1.79 -24.24 -8.30
N TYR A 324 1.15 -25.31 -7.81
CA TYR A 324 0.61 -26.36 -8.68
C TYR A 324 -0.80 -26.08 -9.24
N GLY A 325 -1.57 -25.17 -8.64
CA GLY A 325 -2.94 -24.85 -9.06
C GLY A 325 -4.01 -25.41 -8.13
N LEU A 326 -5.18 -25.70 -8.69
CA LEU A 326 -6.33 -26.17 -7.91
C LEU A 326 -6.24 -27.67 -7.67
N TRP A 327 -6.30 -28.09 -6.42
CA TRP A 327 -6.23 -29.51 -6.06
C TRP A 327 -7.61 -30.17 -6.09
N ASP A 328 -7.71 -31.29 -6.79
CA ASP A 328 -8.86 -32.19 -6.78
C ASP A 328 -8.58 -33.37 -5.83
N PRO A 329 -9.14 -33.36 -4.60
CA PRO A 329 -8.87 -34.42 -3.63
C PRO A 329 -9.44 -35.78 -4.04
N LYS A 330 -10.45 -35.82 -4.92
CA LYS A 330 -11.07 -37.07 -5.38
C LYS A 330 -10.18 -37.76 -6.40
N ASN A 331 -9.69 -37.00 -7.37
CA ASN A 331 -8.89 -37.54 -8.47
C ASN A 331 -7.37 -37.46 -8.20
N LYS A 332 -6.96 -36.76 -7.15
CA LYS A 332 -5.56 -36.53 -6.76
C LYS A 332 -4.73 -35.88 -7.87
N ILE A 333 -5.30 -34.87 -8.52
CA ILE A 333 -4.67 -34.12 -9.61
C ILE A 333 -4.77 -32.61 -9.36
N TYR A 334 -3.89 -31.85 -10.02
CA TYR A 334 -3.97 -30.39 -10.04
C TYR A 334 -4.49 -29.87 -11.37
N TYR A 335 -5.41 -28.90 -11.32
CA TYR A 335 -5.77 -28.07 -12.45
C TYR A 335 -4.94 -26.79 -12.45
N GLY A 336 -3.73 -26.88 -13.00
CA GLY A 336 -2.75 -25.79 -13.04
C GLY A 336 -3.21 -24.57 -13.84
N ASP A 337 -3.86 -24.79 -14.98
CA ASP A 337 -4.27 -23.73 -15.89
C ASP A 337 -5.47 -22.91 -15.39
N LYS A 338 -6.25 -23.48 -14.46
CA LYS A 338 -7.45 -22.86 -13.90
C LYS A 338 -7.16 -21.88 -12.75
N LEU A 339 -5.92 -21.83 -12.25
CA LEU A 339 -5.50 -20.85 -11.25
C LEU A 339 -4.79 -19.66 -11.92
N LYS A 340 -5.43 -18.50 -11.91
CA LYS A 340 -4.87 -17.24 -12.43
C LYS A 340 -4.39 -16.35 -11.29
N VAL A 341 -3.30 -15.62 -11.53
CA VAL A 341 -2.77 -14.65 -10.55
C VAL A 341 -2.69 -13.28 -11.23
N ILE A 342 -3.42 -12.31 -10.70
CA ILE A 342 -3.25 -10.90 -11.05
C ILE A 342 -2.44 -10.24 -9.93
N ASN A 343 -1.22 -9.84 -10.25
CA ASN A 343 -0.33 -9.16 -9.31
C ASN A 343 -0.60 -7.66 -9.36
N PHE A 344 -1.09 -7.09 -8.25
CA PHE A 344 -1.65 -5.74 -8.22
C PHE A 344 -0.95 -4.83 -7.18
N PRO A 345 0.34 -4.48 -7.36
CA PRO A 345 1.04 -3.56 -6.46
C PRO A 345 0.57 -2.10 -6.57
N VAL A 346 0.69 -1.37 -5.46
CA VAL A 346 0.85 0.09 -5.49
C VAL A 346 2.30 0.47 -5.84
N LEU A 347 2.46 1.49 -6.68
CA LEU A 347 3.77 2.02 -7.09
C LEU A 347 4.34 2.96 -6.02
N LYS A 348 5.48 2.59 -5.44
CA LYS A 348 6.11 3.37 -4.37
C LYS A 348 7.62 3.17 -4.30
N THR A 349 8.31 4.11 -3.66
CA THR A 349 9.71 3.92 -3.28
C THR A 349 9.87 2.90 -2.14
N HIS A 350 11.11 2.46 -1.92
CA HIS A 350 11.49 1.55 -0.84
C HIS A 350 12.89 1.91 -0.32
N SER A 351 13.07 1.95 1.00
CA SER A 351 14.34 2.31 1.65
C SER A 351 15.54 1.43 1.27
N ILE A 352 15.33 0.11 1.24
CA ILE A 352 16.35 -0.90 0.89
C ILE A 352 16.48 -1.09 -0.63
N TYR A 353 15.39 -1.42 -1.32
CA TYR A 353 15.44 -1.88 -2.72
C TYR A 353 15.06 -0.81 -3.76
N GLY A 354 14.92 0.44 -3.35
CA GLY A 354 14.66 1.56 -4.25
C GLY A 354 13.20 1.69 -4.64
N VAL A 355 12.64 0.71 -5.34
CA VAL A 355 11.25 0.72 -5.84
C VAL A 355 10.52 -0.54 -5.42
N THR A 356 9.25 -0.39 -5.05
CA THR A 356 8.28 -1.48 -4.95
C THR A 356 7.26 -1.32 -6.06
N ALA A 357 7.30 -2.27 -6.99
CA ALA A 357 6.34 -2.48 -8.06
C ALA A 357 6.19 -4.02 -8.24
N CYS A 358 5.87 -4.53 -9.41
CA CYS A 358 5.47 -5.91 -9.69
C CYS A 358 6.48 -6.96 -9.20
N VAL A 359 7.77 -6.80 -9.51
CA VAL A 359 8.80 -7.81 -9.17
C VAL A 359 9.02 -7.84 -7.67
N LYS A 360 9.29 -6.69 -7.05
CA LYS A 360 9.52 -6.61 -5.59
C LYS A 360 8.28 -6.98 -4.78
N HIS A 361 7.09 -6.69 -5.30
CA HIS A 361 5.82 -6.98 -4.64
C HIS A 361 5.64 -8.48 -4.43
N TYR A 362 6.21 -9.33 -5.28
CA TYR A 362 6.16 -10.79 -5.13
C TYR A 362 6.75 -11.30 -3.80
N MET A 363 7.46 -10.44 -3.05
CA MET A 363 7.80 -10.67 -1.65
C MET A 363 6.58 -11.01 -0.77
N GLY A 364 5.39 -10.52 -1.13
CA GLY A 364 4.12 -10.86 -0.49
C GLY A 364 3.58 -12.24 -0.85
N VAL A 365 4.33 -13.08 -1.56
CA VAL A 365 4.02 -14.50 -1.82
C VAL A 365 4.91 -15.41 -0.98
N VAL A 366 6.19 -15.05 -0.79
CA VAL A 366 7.17 -15.86 -0.05
C VAL A 366 7.04 -15.65 1.47
N SER A 367 7.30 -16.68 2.27
CA SER A 367 7.45 -16.50 3.71
C SER A 367 8.90 -16.21 4.07
N ASP A 368 9.20 -14.94 4.34
CA ASP A 368 10.51 -14.53 4.88
C ASP A 368 10.76 -15.09 6.28
N LYS A 369 9.70 -15.17 7.09
CA LYS A 369 9.79 -15.61 8.49
C LYS A 369 10.08 -17.10 8.60
N LEU A 370 9.38 -17.90 7.79
CA LEU A 370 9.56 -19.34 7.80
C LEU A 370 10.88 -19.73 7.14
N THR A 371 11.22 -19.15 5.99
CA THR A 371 12.55 -19.41 5.39
C THR A 371 13.68 -19.04 6.36
N ALA A 372 13.51 -18.00 7.20
CA ALA A 372 14.46 -17.62 8.24
C ALA A 372 14.70 -18.73 9.29
N SER A 373 13.65 -19.46 9.69
CA SER A 373 13.83 -20.60 10.60
C SER A 373 14.56 -21.77 9.96
N PHE A 374 14.59 -21.85 8.62
CA PHE A 374 15.42 -22.78 7.86
C PHE A 374 16.79 -22.19 7.46
N GLY A 375 17.19 -21.07 8.09
CA GLY A 375 18.48 -20.43 7.93
C GLY A 375 18.62 -19.55 6.68
N ALA A 376 17.59 -19.40 5.85
CA ALA A 376 17.59 -18.54 4.65
C ALA A 376 16.75 -17.28 4.89
N ARG A 377 17.10 -16.12 4.32
CA ARG A 377 16.26 -14.90 4.47
C ARG A 377 15.79 -14.49 3.08
N ALA A 378 14.56 -14.84 2.71
CA ALA A 378 14.04 -14.54 1.39
C ALA A 378 14.17 -13.04 1.04
N HIS A 379 13.94 -12.16 2.02
CA HIS A 379 14.07 -10.72 1.84
C HIS A 379 15.49 -10.30 1.44
N ASN A 380 16.54 -11.00 1.86
CA ASN A 380 17.94 -10.68 1.55
C ASN A 380 18.34 -11.06 0.11
N THR A 381 17.49 -11.81 -0.59
CA THR A 381 17.80 -12.36 -1.92
C THR A 381 17.20 -11.53 -3.06
N VAL A 382 16.38 -10.52 -2.75
CA VAL A 382 15.81 -9.60 -3.73
C VAL A 382 16.92 -8.95 -4.56
N GLY A 383 18.00 -8.49 -3.89
CA GLY A 383 19.17 -7.89 -4.53
C GLY A 383 19.92 -8.82 -5.48
N ASN A 384 19.69 -10.14 -5.38
CA ASN A 384 20.33 -11.18 -6.18
C ASN A 384 19.39 -11.76 -7.26
N GLY A 385 18.23 -11.14 -7.50
CA GLY A 385 17.25 -11.63 -8.47
C GLY A 385 16.28 -12.69 -7.93
N GLY A 386 16.27 -12.95 -6.61
CA GLY A 386 15.47 -14.02 -6.01
C GLY A 386 13.96 -13.91 -6.25
N MET A 387 13.42 -12.71 -6.49
CA MET A 387 12.00 -12.55 -6.84
C MET A 387 11.69 -13.03 -8.26
N GLY A 388 12.62 -12.90 -9.20
CA GLY A 388 12.49 -13.50 -10.53
C GLY A 388 12.43 -15.02 -10.44
N THR A 389 13.34 -15.63 -9.67
CA THR A 389 13.31 -17.07 -9.38
C THR A 389 12.00 -17.50 -8.71
N MET A 390 11.52 -16.76 -7.70
CA MET A 390 10.23 -17.04 -7.04
C MET A 390 9.07 -17.08 -8.03
N MET A 391 8.99 -16.11 -8.94
CA MET A 391 7.92 -16.04 -9.93
C MET A 391 7.92 -17.28 -10.84
N VAL A 392 9.08 -17.69 -11.35
CA VAL A 392 9.18 -18.79 -12.32
C VAL A 392 9.13 -20.18 -11.69
N GLU A 393 9.58 -20.33 -10.43
CA GLU A 393 9.57 -21.63 -9.72
C GLU A 393 8.26 -21.89 -8.95
N THR A 394 7.38 -20.89 -8.86
CA THR A 394 6.05 -21.03 -8.24
C THR A 394 4.93 -20.78 -9.25
N ARG A 395 4.47 -19.54 -9.40
CA ARG A 395 3.44 -19.18 -10.38
C ARG A 395 3.66 -17.79 -10.95
N PHE A 396 4.05 -17.75 -12.20
CA PHE A 396 4.22 -16.49 -12.92
C PHE A 396 2.86 -15.78 -13.03
N PRO A 397 2.75 -14.48 -12.68
CA PRO A 397 1.49 -13.76 -12.77
C PRO A 397 0.93 -13.79 -14.20
N THR A 398 -0.36 -14.05 -14.32
CA THR A 398 -1.10 -13.96 -15.59
C THR A 398 -1.12 -12.52 -16.11
N LEU A 399 -1.26 -11.56 -15.18
CA LEU A 399 -1.24 -10.14 -15.47
C LEU A 399 -0.64 -9.39 -14.29
N ASN A 400 0.11 -8.33 -14.57
CA ASN A 400 0.55 -7.37 -13.58
C ASN A 400 -0.19 -6.05 -13.84
N ILE A 401 -0.75 -5.45 -12.77
CA ILE A 401 -1.40 -4.14 -12.82
C ILE A 401 -0.75 -3.26 -11.75
N ILE A 402 -0.19 -2.13 -12.14
CA ILE A 402 0.32 -1.12 -11.21
C ILE A 402 -0.80 -0.13 -10.88
N ASP A 403 -1.09 0.01 -9.59
CA ASP A 403 -1.78 1.16 -9.03
C ASP A 403 -0.77 2.31 -8.86
N ALA A 404 -0.92 3.35 -9.68
CA ALA A 404 -0.21 4.61 -9.55
C ALA A 404 -1.19 5.79 -9.45
N ILE A 405 -2.36 5.59 -8.84
CA ILE A 405 -3.28 6.72 -8.55
C ILE A 405 -2.61 7.64 -7.54
N TRP A 406 -2.09 7.03 -6.47
CA TRP A 406 -1.32 7.69 -5.41
C TRP A 406 0.03 6.99 -5.28
N VAL A 407 1.11 7.75 -5.49
CA VAL A 407 2.47 7.19 -5.45
C VAL A 407 3.28 7.79 -4.30
N ASN A 408 4.17 7.00 -3.73
CA ASN A 408 5.29 7.54 -2.95
C ASN A 408 6.48 7.74 -3.87
N ALA A 409 6.83 8.99 -4.15
CA ALA A 409 7.98 9.36 -4.96
C ALA A 409 9.20 9.82 -4.15
N VAL A 410 9.14 9.79 -2.81
CA VAL A 410 10.26 10.20 -1.95
C VAL A 410 11.35 9.14 -2.00
N PRO A 411 12.55 9.40 -2.57
CA PRO A 411 13.60 8.39 -2.66
C PRO A 411 13.95 7.83 -1.28
N ARG A 412 13.97 6.50 -1.16
CA ARG A 412 14.14 5.74 0.10
C ARG A 412 13.10 6.03 1.20
N GLY A 413 12.00 6.72 0.90
CA GLY A 413 10.96 7.10 1.87
C GLY A 413 9.98 5.98 2.23
N GLY A 414 9.73 5.04 1.31
CA GLY A 414 8.88 3.90 1.58
C GLY A 414 9.56 2.75 2.35
N PRO A 415 8.85 1.64 2.63
CA PRO A 415 7.61 1.22 1.95
C PRO A 415 6.29 1.68 2.61
N SER A 416 6.30 2.21 3.84
CA SER A 416 5.13 2.90 4.41
C SER A 416 4.87 4.19 3.64
N THR A 417 3.61 4.61 3.47
CA THR A 417 3.31 5.87 2.79
C THR A 417 2.06 6.49 3.37
N SER A 418 2.22 7.66 3.99
CA SER A 418 1.09 8.37 4.55
C SER A 418 0.29 9.15 3.49
N TYR A 419 -0.95 9.53 3.80
CA TYR A 419 -1.76 10.41 2.96
C TYR A 419 -1.04 11.73 2.62
N ASN A 420 -0.28 12.27 3.58
CA ASN A 420 0.44 13.53 3.41
C ASN A 420 1.72 13.40 2.58
N GLU A 421 2.26 12.18 2.45
CA GLU A 421 3.49 11.91 1.69
C GLU A 421 3.19 11.50 0.25
N ALA A 422 2.06 10.85 0.02
CA ALA A 422 1.65 10.41 -1.30
C ALA A 422 1.34 11.58 -2.23
N VAL A 423 1.60 11.36 -3.52
CA VAL A 423 1.31 12.31 -4.59
C VAL A 423 0.29 11.70 -5.54
N ARG A 424 -0.76 12.47 -5.90
CA ARG A 424 -1.72 12.02 -6.92
C ARG A 424 -1.07 12.09 -8.29
N VAL A 425 -1.15 11.00 -9.03
CA VAL A 425 -0.71 10.91 -10.42
C VAL A 425 -1.84 10.44 -11.33
N SER A 426 -2.80 9.67 -10.79
CA SER A 426 -3.98 9.20 -11.53
C SER A 426 -3.63 8.30 -12.72
N ILE A 427 -2.67 7.39 -12.56
CA ILE A 427 -2.30 6.42 -13.60
C ILE A 427 -2.56 5.01 -13.11
N ILE A 428 -3.04 4.15 -14.01
CA ILE A 428 -2.95 2.70 -13.87
C ILE A 428 -2.26 2.15 -15.11
N ALA A 429 -1.45 1.10 -14.94
CA ALA A 429 -0.75 0.48 -16.05
C ALA A 429 -0.72 -1.05 -15.90
N ALA A 430 -0.74 -1.78 -17.01
CA ALA A 430 -0.67 -3.24 -17.00
C ALA A 430 0.29 -3.81 -18.04
N SER A 431 0.80 -5.00 -17.74
CA SER A 431 1.61 -5.81 -18.65
C SER A 431 1.66 -7.26 -18.17
N THR A 432 1.87 -8.18 -19.10
CA THR A 432 2.27 -9.57 -18.80
C THR A 432 3.75 -9.66 -18.42
N ASP A 433 4.56 -8.66 -18.77
CA ASP A 433 5.99 -8.55 -18.42
C ASP A 433 6.16 -7.67 -17.15
N PRO A 434 6.40 -8.27 -15.97
CA PRO A 434 6.58 -7.51 -14.74
C PRO A 434 7.86 -6.66 -14.73
N VAL A 435 8.89 -7.03 -15.52
CA VAL A 435 10.17 -6.32 -15.55
C VAL A 435 10.04 -5.05 -16.39
N ALA A 436 9.43 -5.14 -17.57
CA ALA A 436 9.18 -3.98 -18.42
C ALA A 436 8.27 -2.98 -17.71
N LEU A 437 7.23 -3.47 -17.04
CA LEU A 437 6.31 -2.64 -16.28
C LEU A 437 7.00 -1.93 -15.10
N ASP A 438 7.85 -2.63 -14.34
CA ASP A 438 8.63 -2.03 -13.24
C ASP A 438 9.63 -0.98 -13.74
N TYR A 439 10.37 -1.31 -14.80
CA TYR A 439 11.34 -0.41 -15.43
C TYR A 439 10.65 0.87 -15.91
N TRP A 440 9.59 0.73 -16.71
CA TRP A 440 8.86 1.85 -17.28
C TRP A 440 8.18 2.69 -16.20
N ALA A 441 7.47 2.08 -15.25
CA ALA A 441 6.76 2.82 -14.21
C ALA A 441 7.71 3.57 -13.27
N ALA A 442 8.86 2.96 -12.94
CA ALA A 442 9.88 3.67 -12.17
C ALA A 442 10.44 4.88 -12.93
N LYS A 443 10.77 4.72 -14.22
CA LYS A 443 11.37 5.77 -15.05
C LYS A 443 10.40 6.89 -15.39
N ARG A 444 9.19 6.54 -15.83
CA ARG A 444 8.21 7.46 -16.43
C ARG A 444 7.20 8.01 -15.44
N ILE A 445 7.05 7.36 -14.28
CA ILE A 445 6.15 7.82 -13.20
C ILE A 445 6.95 8.25 -11.98
N LEU A 446 7.56 7.32 -11.23
CA LEU A 446 8.17 7.65 -9.93
C LEU A 446 9.29 8.67 -10.05
N LEU A 447 10.22 8.44 -10.97
CA LEU A 447 11.39 9.30 -11.16
C LEU A 447 10.97 10.69 -11.66
N GLU A 448 9.99 10.79 -12.56
CA GLU A 448 9.47 12.07 -13.05
C GLU A 448 8.72 12.84 -11.96
N VAL A 449 7.89 12.18 -11.14
CA VAL A 449 7.25 12.80 -9.98
C VAL A 449 8.31 13.30 -8.99
N ALA A 450 9.34 12.50 -8.72
CA ALA A 450 10.42 12.87 -7.82
C ALA A 450 11.21 14.09 -8.33
N LYS A 451 11.50 14.17 -9.63
CA LYS A 451 12.12 15.34 -10.28
C LYS A 451 11.24 16.57 -10.15
N GLN A 452 9.95 16.48 -10.48
CA GLN A 452 9.02 17.62 -10.40
C GLN A 452 8.82 18.13 -8.96
N LYS A 453 8.86 17.23 -7.96
CA LYS A 453 8.82 17.60 -6.53
C LYS A 453 10.18 18.10 -6.01
N GLY A 454 11.24 18.07 -6.81
CA GLY A 454 12.58 18.53 -6.42
C GLY A 454 13.27 17.63 -5.39
N PHE A 455 12.92 16.34 -5.34
CA PHE A 455 13.57 15.39 -4.43
C PHE A 455 15.02 15.09 -4.84
N ARG A 456 15.83 14.75 -3.85
CA ARG A 456 17.25 14.36 -4.02
C ARG A 456 17.40 12.85 -3.86
N GLY A 457 18.54 12.30 -4.29
CA GLY A 457 18.81 10.86 -4.20
C GLY A 457 18.06 10.03 -5.25
N LEU A 458 17.79 10.64 -6.41
CA LEU A 458 17.02 10.03 -7.50
C LEU A 458 17.63 8.71 -7.99
N ASN A 459 18.95 8.54 -7.87
CA ASN A 459 19.67 7.32 -8.21
C ASN A 459 19.17 6.07 -7.49
N SER A 460 18.48 6.19 -6.34
CA SER A 460 17.92 5.02 -5.66
C SER A 460 16.67 4.46 -6.34
N ILE A 461 15.97 5.26 -7.15
CA ILE A 461 14.74 4.88 -7.85
C ILE A 461 14.90 4.88 -9.37
N ASP A 462 16.08 5.25 -9.87
CA ASP A 462 16.41 5.27 -11.28
C ASP A 462 16.68 3.83 -11.78
N PRO A 463 15.86 3.30 -12.71
CA PRO A 463 16.09 1.97 -13.28
C PRO A 463 17.34 1.90 -14.18
N ASP A 464 17.88 3.04 -14.62
CA ASP A 464 19.10 3.10 -15.41
C ASP A 464 20.36 3.07 -14.54
N ASN A 465 20.23 3.29 -13.23
CA ASN A 465 21.34 3.06 -12.31
C ASN A 465 21.62 1.56 -12.17
N THR A 466 22.76 1.09 -12.66
CA THR A 466 23.20 -0.32 -12.61
C THR A 466 24.27 -0.60 -11.57
N GLU A 467 24.54 0.30 -10.63
CA GLU A 467 25.44 0.02 -9.51
C GLU A 467 24.97 -1.20 -8.71
N SER A 468 25.92 -2.00 -8.21
CA SER A 468 25.58 -3.19 -7.42
C SER A 468 24.65 -2.85 -6.24
N GLY A 469 23.54 -3.58 -6.15
CA GLY A 469 22.50 -3.36 -5.13
C GLY A 469 21.51 -2.23 -5.43
N SER A 470 21.68 -1.49 -6.53
CA SER A 470 20.68 -0.51 -6.99
C SER A 470 19.40 -1.19 -7.48
N PHE A 471 18.34 -0.38 -7.63
CA PHE A 471 17.08 -0.82 -8.25
C PHE A 471 17.29 -1.41 -9.65
N GLY A 472 17.96 -0.66 -10.54
CA GLY A 472 18.21 -1.11 -11.91
C GLY A 472 19.06 -2.38 -11.98
N ASN A 473 19.99 -2.59 -11.04
CA ASN A 473 20.80 -3.80 -10.99
C ASN A 473 19.97 -5.04 -10.63
N TRP A 474 19.25 -5.01 -9.49
CA TRP A 474 18.52 -6.21 -9.06
C TRP A 474 17.32 -6.53 -9.96
N LEU A 475 16.74 -5.52 -10.62
CA LEU A 475 15.70 -5.74 -11.63
C LEU A 475 16.24 -6.54 -12.81
N ARG A 476 17.45 -6.24 -13.29
CA ARG A 476 18.13 -7.01 -14.36
C ARG A 476 18.50 -8.42 -13.93
N LEU A 477 18.86 -8.64 -12.67
CA LEU A 477 19.10 -9.99 -12.14
C LEU A 477 17.80 -10.81 -12.11
N SER A 478 16.68 -10.21 -11.70
CA SER A 478 15.36 -10.85 -11.77
C SER A 478 14.94 -11.13 -13.21
N MET A 479 15.20 -10.20 -14.13
CA MET A 479 14.99 -10.38 -15.57
C MET A 479 15.78 -11.58 -16.11
N GLY A 480 17.03 -11.77 -15.69
CA GLY A 480 17.84 -12.92 -16.08
C GLY A 480 17.19 -14.26 -15.70
N GLU A 481 16.67 -14.37 -14.48
CA GLU A 481 15.95 -15.57 -14.02
C GLU A 481 14.65 -15.80 -14.80
N ILE A 482 13.91 -14.72 -15.10
CA ILE A 482 12.64 -14.78 -15.86
C ILE A 482 12.89 -15.21 -17.31
N LYS A 483 13.84 -14.59 -18.00
CA LYS A 483 14.24 -14.96 -19.37
C LYS A 483 14.82 -16.37 -19.43
N GLY A 484 15.60 -16.77 -18.43
CA GLY A 484 16.17 -18.11 -18.32
C GLY A 484 15.11 -19.21 -18.24
N ALA A 485 13.91 -18.89 -17.76
CA ALA A 485 12.75 -19.79 -17.74
C ALA A 485 11.86 -19.69 -18.99
N GLY A 486 12.24 -18.90 -20.00
CA GLY A 486 11.52 -18.77 -21.27
C GLY A 486 10.41 -17.73 -21.31
N TYR A 487 10.25 -16.91 -20.26
CA TYR A 487 9.28 -15.82 -20.25
C TYR A 487 9.83 -14.55 -20.90
N GLN A 488 8.96 -13.80 -21.57
CA GLN A 488 9.29 -12.47 -22.07
C GLN A 488 9.55 -11.52 -20.89
N ALA A 489 10.73 -10.89 -20.90
CA ALA A 489 11.12 -9.87 -19.93
C ALA A 489 12.16 -8.91 -20.52
N THR A 490 11.97 -7.60 -20.37
CA THR A 490 12.94 -6.61 -20.85
C THR A 490 13.04 -5.36 -19.98
N VAL A 491 14.24 -4.78 -19.90
CA VAL A 491 14.50 -3.41 -19.42
C VAL A 491 14.89 -2.47 -20.56
N ASP A 492 14.94 -2.98 -21.78
CA ASP A 492 15.30 -2.21 -22.97
C ASP A 492 14.02 -1.62 -23.60
N GLU A 493 13.94 -0.29 -23.60
CA GLU A 493 12.79 0.44 -24.14
C GLU A 493 12.61 0.19 -25.65
N ASP A 494 13.62 -0.25 -26.38
CA ASP A 494 13.48 -0.57 -27.82
C ASP A 494 12.74 -1.91 -28.06
N TYR A 495 12.47 -2.67 -27.00
CA TYR A 495 11.61 -3.85 -27.00
C TYR A 495 10.27 -3.60 -26.27
N MET A 496 9.88 -2.34 -26.03
CA MET A 496 8.64 -2.00 -25.31
C MET A 496 7.63 -1.27 -26.21
N ASN A 497 6.41 -1.80 -26.28
CA ASN A 497 5.25 -1.05 -26.76
C ASN A 497 4.58 -0.36 -25.58
N ILE A 498 4.27 0.93 -25.70
CA ILE A 498 3.54 1.75 -24.74
C ILE A 498 2.28 2.25 -25.43
N TYR A 499 1.15 1.68 -25.05
CA TYR A 499 -0.19 2.09 -25.51
C TYR A 499 -0.83 2.95 -24.43
N VAL A 500 -1.38 4.10 -24.80
CA VAL A 500 -1.84 5.09 -23.81
C VAL A 500 -3.26 5.53 -24.13
N LEU A 501 -4.15 5.35 -23.16
CA LEU A 501 -5.46 5.96 -23.18
C LEU A 501 -5.50 7.13 -22.19
N GLN A 502 -5.88 8.30 -22.69
CA GLN A 502 -6.13 9.48 -21.86
C GLN A 502 -7.62 9.59 -21.53
N LEU A 503 -7.96 9.54 -20.23
CA LEU A 503 -9.30 9.87 -19.77
C LEU A 503 -9.48 11.39 -19.72
N GLU A 504 -10.63 11.87 -20.19
CA GLU A 504 -11.01 13.27 -20.06
C GLU A 504 -11.20 13.61 -18.58
N ARG A 505 -10.64 14.75 -18.16
CA ARG A 505 -10.83 15.26 -16.80
C ARG A 505 -12.20 15.94 -16.74
N THR A 506 -13.23 15.23 -16.28
CA THR A 506 -14.54 15.81 -15.96
C THR A 506 -14.49 16.69 -14.72
#